data_AF-A0A7W1B7X4-F1
#
_entry.id   AF-A0A7W1B7X4-F1
#
_cell.length_a   1.000
_cell.length_b   1.000
_cell.length_c   1.000
_cell.angle_alpha   90.00
_cell.angle_beta   90.00
_cell.angle_gamma   90.00
#
_symmetry.space_group_name_H-M   'P 1'
#
loop_
_entity.id
_entity.type
_entity.pdbx_description
1 polymer ?
#
loop_
_entity_poly.entity_id
_entity_poly.type
_entity_poly.pdbx_seq_one_letter_code
_entity_poly.pdbx_strand_id
1 'polypeptide(L)'
;MKRLLFACAMTLVACAAPETQQSHQASRSQRAVGDCTYTQGYWKNHPAAWPVDSLQLGSASYTQAELLDIFHTPVTGNGLIALAHQLIAAKLNVASGASPATVSAAINAADALIGGLIVPPVGDGALATEATSDLVGDLDGFNQGITGPGHCDDHLPPPVCGDGLLDVIEDCDDGNSVDGDGCTMTCQHECEYTCGNGTQEPGEECDDGNAANGDGCSVACTVEGIL
;
A
#
# COMPACT_ATOMS: atom_id res chain seq x y z
N MET A 1 -58.42 13.60 -32.15
CA MET A 1 -57.13 13.94 -32.78
C MET A 1 -56.04 13.45 -31.84
N LYS A 2 -55.25 12.48 -32.29
CA LYS A 2 -54.12 11.90 -31.54
C LYS A 2 -53.00 12.93 -31.44
N ARG A 3 -52.49 13.18 -30.24
CA ARG A 3 -51.11 13.64 -30.05
C ARG A 3 -50.47 12.67 -29.06
N LEU A 4 -49.70 11.74 -29.62
CA LEU A 4 -48.77 10.90 -28.90
C LEU A 4 -47.79 11.81 -28.15
N LEU A 5 -47.72 11.66 -26.84
CA LEU A 5 -46.55 12.11 -26.07
C LEU A 5 -45.42 11.15 -26.41
N PHE A 6 -44.48 11.61 -27.25
CA PHE A 6 -43.20 10.96 -27.45
C PHE A 6 -42.35 11.25 -26.21
N ALA A 7 -42.13 10.24 -25.37
CA ALA A 7 -41.01 10.26 -24.44
C ALA A 7 -39.74 10.18 -25.28
N CYS A 8 -39.01 11.28 -25.38
CA CYS A 8 -37.71 11.32 -26.03
C CYS A 8 -36.73 10.64 -25.08
N ALA A 9 -36.24 9.46 -25.47
CA ALA A 9 -35.19 8.77 -24.75
C ALA A 9 -33.92 9.63 -24.82
N MET A 10 -33.46 10.13 -23.67
CA MET A 10 -32.10 10.65 -23.50
C MET A 10 -31.15 9.52 -23.85
N THR A 11 -30.50 9.63 -25.01
CA THR A 11 -29.46 8.70 -25.41
C THR A 11 -28.17 9.26 -24.81
N LEU A 12 -27.74 8.71 -23.68
CA LEU A 12 -26.40 8.94 -23.14
C LEU A 12 -25.40 8.47 -24.20
N VAL A 13 -24.68 9.41 -24.81
CA VAL A 13 -23.55 9.09 -25.69
C VAL A 13 -22.33 9.00 -24.79
N ALA A 14 -22.00 7.78 -24.36
CA ALA A 14 -20.78 7.52 -23.62
C ALA A 14 -19.55 7.82 -24.49
N CYS A 15 -18.55 8.47 -23.90
CA CYS A 15 -17.20 8.55 -24.43
C CYS A 15 -16.69 7.12 -24.76
N ALA A 16 -16.28 6.90 -26.01
CA ALA A 16 -15.66 5.64 -26.40
C ALA A 16 -14.26 5.56 -25.75
N ALA A 17 -14.12 4.70 -24.75
CA ALA A 17 -12.80 4.31 -24.24
C ALA A 17 -12.00 3.61 -25.36
N PRO A 18 -10.69 3.87 -25.50
CA PRO A 18 -9.86 3.12 -26.44
C PRO A 18 -9.84 1.65 -26.02
N GLU A 19 -10.17 0.75 -26.96
CA GLU A 19 -9.97 -0.69 -26.80
C GLU A 19 -8.49 -0.96 -26.53
N THR A 20 -8.14 -1.26 -25.29
CA THR A 20 -7.15 -2.28 -24.92
C THR A 20 -7.08 -2.36 -23.40
N GLN A 21 -7.43 -3.51 -22.83
CA GLN A 21 -6.42 -4.38 -22.20
C GLN A 21 -7.06 -5.66 -21.67
N GLN A 22 -6.31 -6.74 -21.89
CA GLN A 22 -6.55 -8.06 -21.35
C GLN A 22 -6.87 -8.00 -19.86
N SER A 23 -7.89 -8.75 -19.46
CA SER A 23 -8.10 -9.19 -18.10
C SER A 23 -6.88 -10.00 -17.64
N HIS A 24 -5.84 -9.33 -17.14
CA HIS A 24 -4.97 -9.92 -16.15
C HIS A 24 -5.76 -9.96 -14.86
N GLN A 25 -6.44 -11.09 -14.66
CA GLN A 25 -6.68 -11.56 -13.32
C GLN A 25 -5.32 -11.67 -12.65
N ALA A 26 -4.93 -10.60 -11.94
CA ALA A 26 -3.91 -10.68 -10.93
C ALA A 26 -4.41 -11.74 -9.95
N SER A 27 -3.76 -12.90 -9.99
CA SER A 27 -3.77 -13.88 -8.92
C SER A 27 -3.57 -13.11 -7.63
N ARG A 28 -4.66 -12.79 -6.92
CA ARG A 28 -4.62 -12.15 -5.61
C ARG A 28 -4.06 -13.22 -4.68
N SER A 29 -2.73 -13.27 -4.58
CA SER A 29 -2.07 -13.86 -3.43
C SER A 29 -2.67 -13.11 -2.24
N GLN A 30 -3.62 -13.76 -1.57
CA GLN A 30 -4.20 -13.25 -0.34
C GLN A 30 -3.05 -13.17 0.66
N ARG A 31 -2.39 -12.00 0.73
CA ARG A 31 -1.43 -11.69 1.78
C ARG A 31 -2.18 -11.91 3.09
N ALA A 32 -1.70 -12.82 3.92
CA ALA A 32 -2.40 -13.18 5.14
C ALA A 32 -2.55 -11.92 6.02
N VAL A 33 -3.70 -11.76 6.68
CA VAL A 33 -3.88 -10.70 7.68
C VAL A 33 -2.81 -10.90 8.76
N GLY A 34 -1.86 -9.96 8.88
CA GLY A 34 -0.69 -10.07 9.76
C GLY A 34 0.63 -10.45 9.08
N ASP A 35 0.64 -10.64 7.76
CA ASP A 35 1.87 -10.79 6.97
C ASP A 35 2.42 -9.40 6.62
N CYS A 36 3.10 -8.79 7.60
CA CYS A 36 3.76 -7.50 7.52
C CYS A 36 4.84 -7.38 8.62
N THR A 37 5.73 -6.40 8.54
CA THR A 37 6.81 -6.17 9.51
C THR A 37 6.62 -4.87 10.28
N TYR A 38 7.18 -4.85 11.50
CA TYR A 38 7.35 -3.68 12.35
C TYR A 38 8.83 -3.37 12.53
N THR A 39 9.13 -2.08 12.69
CA THR A 39 10.51 -1.59 12.88
C THR A 39 11.11 -2.06 14.20
N GLN A 40 12.43 -2.00 14.31
CA GLN A 40 13.14 -2.19 15.58
C GLN A 40 12.60 -1.28 16.71
N GLY A 41 12.30 -0.02 16.38
CA GLY A 41 11.79 0.96 17.32
C GLY A 41 10.39 0.64 17.84
N TYR A 42 9.54 0.02 17.00
CA TYR A 42 8.24 -0.47 17.44
C TYR A 42 8.40 -1.51 18.55
N TRP A 43 9.18 -2.56 18.29
CA TRP A 43 9.38 -3.65 19.25
C TRP A 43 9.99 -3.17 20.57
N LYS A 44 10.95 -2.25 20.51
CA LYS A 44 11.58 -1.64 21.69
C LYS A 44 10.59 -0.90 22.59
N ASN A 45 9.59 -0.24 22.00
CA ASN A 45 8.66 0.63 22.73
C ASN A 45 7.29 -0.01 23.00
N HIS A 46 7.03 -1.23 22.49
CA HIS A 46 5.76 -1.95 22.64
C HIS A 46 5.96 -3.39 23.18
N PRO A 47 6.54 -3.57 24.39
CA PRO A 47 6.80 -4.91 24.93
C PRO A 47 5.53 -5.74 25.13
N ALA A 48 4.39 -5.09 25.40
CA ALA A 48 3.09 -5.79 25.53
C ALA A 48 2.59 -6.39 24.21
N ALA A 49 3.14 -5.97 23.05
CA ALA A 49 2.78 -6.50 21.75
C ALA A 49 3.64 -7.71 21.32
N TRP A 50 4.66 -8.09 22.11
CA TRP A 50 5.53 -9.20 21.73
C TRP A 50 4.75 -10.51 21.73
N PRO A 51 4.83 -11.32 20.66
CA PRO A 51 4.09 -12.58 20.57
C PRO A 51 4.70 -13.71 21.43
N VAL A 52 5.88 -13.47 22.01
CA VAL A 52 6.66 -14.44 22.79
C VAL A 52 7.34 -13.77 23.98
N ASP A 53 7.49 -14.50 25.09
CA ASP A 53 8.15 -14.01 26.31
C ASP A 53 9.68 -14.22 26.31
N SER A 54 10.21 -14.94 25.32
CA SER A 54 11.64 -15.26 25.21
C SER A 54 12.05 -15.53 23.75
N LEU A 55 13.31 -15.26 23.44
CA LEU A 55 13.93 -15.58 22.14
C LEU A 55 15.33 -16.18 22.33
N GLN A 56 15.74 -16.98 21.37
CA GLN A 56 17.13 -17.43 21.27
C GLN A 56 17.93 -16.47 20.40
N LEU A 57 19.19 -16.19 20.77
CA LEU A 57 20.20 -15.56 19.91
C LEU A 57 21.44 -16.43 19.94
N GLY A 58 21.81 -16.99 18.78
CA GLY A 58 22.77 -18.09 18.71
C GLY A 58 22.29 -19.29 19.53
N SER A 59 23.07 -19.71 20.51
CA SER A 59 22.76 -20.85 21.41
C SER A 59 22.18 -20.44 22.76
N ALA A 60 22.11 -19.13 23.06
CA ALA A 60 21.61 -18.62 24.33
C ALA A 60 20.13 -18.24 24.23
N SER A 61 19.36 -18.55 25.28
CA SER A 61 17.96 -18.11 25.43
C SER A 61 17.92 -16.88 26.33
N TYR A 62 17.13 -15.89 25.92
CA TYR A 62 16.97 -14.62 26.64
C TYR A 62 15.50 -14.39 26.95
N THR A 63 15.22 -13.89 28.13
CA THR A 63 13.90 -13.38 28.53
C THR A 63 13.59 -12.06 27.82
N GLN A 64 12.31 -11.69 27.74
CA GLN A 64 11.90 -10.40 27.20
C GLN A 64 12.63 -9.22 27.88
N ALA A 65 12.80 -9.25 29.21
CA ALA A 65 13.48 -8.18 29.94
C ALA A 65 14.95 -8.01 29.49
N GLU A 66 15.68 -9.11 29.36
CA GLU A 66 17.06 -9.11 28.87
C GLU A 66 17.17 -8.61 27.42
N LEU A 67 16.22 -8.99 26.56
CA LEU A 67 16.17 -8.55 25.17
C LEU A 67 15.87 -7.03 25.08
N LEU A 68 15.04 -6.51 25.97
CA LEU A 68 14.82 -5.06 26.09
C LEU A 68 16.06 -4.34 26.59
N ASP A 69 16.81 -4.89 27.54
CA ASP A 69 18.09 -4.32 27.98
C ASP A 69 19.11 -4.28 26.85
N ILE A 70 19.17 -5.34 26.02
CA ILE A 70 19.96 -5.37 24.79
C ILE A 70 19.53 -4.23 23.85
N PHE A 71 18.24 -4.04 23.56
CA PHE A 71 17.74 -2.95 22.71
C PHE A 71 18.08 -1.54 23.24
N HIS A 72 18.17 -1.35 24.55
CA HIS A 72 18.57 -0.08 25.16
C HIS A 72 20.07 0.13 25.18
N THR A 73 20.86 -0.93 24.99
CA THR A 73 22.32 -0.84 24.99
C THR A 73 22.81 -0.09 23.74
N PRO A 74 23.60 0.98 23.91
CA PRO A 74 24.15 1.72 22.78
C PRO A 74 25.06 0.85 21.90
N VAL A 75 24.86 0.93 20.59
CA VAL A 75 25.77 0.30 19.62
C VAL A 75 27.04 1.13 19.52
N THR A 76 28.04 0.84 20.35
CA THR A 76 29.34 1.54 20.33
C THR A 76 30.46 0.57 19.98
N GLY A 77 30.78 0.46 18.68
CA GLY A 77 31.93 -0.34 18.20
C GLY A 77 31.84 -1.86 18.38
N ASN A 78 30.71 -2.38 18.85
CA ASN A 78 30.48 -3.82 18.99
C ASN A 78 29.43 -4.28 17.96
N GLY A 79 29.89 -5.01 16.94
CA GLY A 79 29.04 -5.58 15.89
C GLY A 79 28.01 -6.58 16.44
N LEU A 80 28.29 -7.25 17.56
CA LEU A 80 27.35 -8.18 18.18
C LEU A 80 26.08 -7.46 18.67
N ILE A 81 26.21 -6.26 19.24
CA ILE A 81 25.06 -5.47 19.71
C ILE A 81 24.24 -5.00 18.50
N ALA A 82 24.91 -4.52 17.45
CA ALA A 82 24.25 -4.10 16.20
C ALA A 82 23.47 -5.26 15.56
N LEU A 83 24.08 -6.45 15.48
CA LEU A 83 23.45 -7.64 14.93
C LEU A 83 22.28 -8.11 15.80
N ALA A 84 22.46 -8.16 17.12
CA ALA A 84 21.41 -8.59 18.05
C ALA A 84 20.18 -7.68 17.95
N HIS A 85 20.38 -6.37 17.88
CA HIS A 85 19.32 -5.38 17.68
C HIS A 85 18.43 -5.73 16.48
N GLN A 86 19.01 -5.99 15.31
CA GLN A 86 18.23 -6.30 14.12
C GLN A 86 17.65 -7.72 14.15
N LEU A 87 18.39 -8.69 14.69
CA LEU A 87 17.95 -10.08 14.78
C LEU A 87 16.75 -10.24 15.71
N ILE A 88 16.71 -9.53 16.85
CA ILE A 88 15.57 -9.57 17.77
C ILE A 88 14.31 -9.07 17.06
N ALA A 89 14.38 -7.91 16.38
CA ALA A 89 13.25 -7.37 15.65
C ALA A 89 12.76 -8.31 14.53
N ALA A 90 13.69 -8.90 13.76
CA ALA A 90 13.34 -9.84 12.70
C ALA A 90 12.65 -11.09 13.23
N LYS A 91 13.13 -11.64 14.35
CA LYS A 91 12.50 -12.79 15.01
C LYS A 91 11.12 -12.47 15.57
N LEU A 92 10.93 -11.28 16.14
CA LEU A 92 9.61 -10.83 16.62
C LEU A 92 8.63 -10.64 15.47
N ASN A 93 9.08 -10.10 14.33
CA ASN A 93 8.26 -9.99 13.12
C ASN A 93 7.80 -11.36 12.62
N VAL A 94 8.72 -12.32 12.49
CA VAL A 94 8.37 -13.70 12.09
C VAL A 94 7.43 -14.36 13.10
N ALA A 95 7.68 -14.18 14.40
CA ALA A 95 6.81 -14.70 15.46
C ALA A 95 5.42 -14.05 15.46
N SER A 96 5.30 -12.83 14.93
CA SER A 96 4.04 -12.09 14.82
C SER A 96 3.25 -12.40 13.54
N GLY A 97 3.80 -13.23 12.65
CA GLY A 97 3.13 -13.68 11.42
C GLY A 97 3.77 -13.22 10.11
N ALA A 98 4.83 -12.42 10.15
CA ALA A 98 5.54 -11.99 8.94
C ALA A 98 6.16 -13.19 8.22
N SER A 99 5.96 -13.27 6.90
CA SER A 99 6.54 -14.31 6.06
C SER A 99 8.07 -14.29 6.13
N PRO A 100 8.73 -15.40 6.51
CA PRO A 100 10.18 -15.44 6.71
C PRO A 100 10.97 -15.66 5.41
N ALA A 101 10.31 -15.73 4.25
CA ALA A 101 10.90 -16.20 3.00
C ALA A 101 12.18 -15.45 2.59
N THR A 102 12.22 -14.13 2.79
CA THR A 102 13.37 -13.29 2.43
C THR A 102 14.42 -13.18 3.54
N VAL A 103 14.07 -13.49 4.80
CA VAL A 103 14.92 -13.21 5.97
C VAL A 103 15.46 -14.45 6.67
N SER A 104 14.86 -15.63 6.44
CA SER A 104 15.22 -16.87 7.15
C SER A 104 16.71 -17.23 7.02
N ALA A 105 17.30 -17.02 5.85
CA ALA A 105 18.74 -17.25 5.64
C ALA A 105 19.60 -16.31 6.48
N ALA A 106 19.26 -15.01 6.54
CA ALA A 106 19.96 -14.02 7.35
C ALA A 106 19.81 -14.29 8.85
N ILE A 107 18.62 -14.69 9.31
CA ILE A 107 18.38 -15.11 10.71
C ILE A 107 19.28 -16.29 11.08
N ASN A 108 19.30 -17.35 10.27
CA ASN A 108 20.10 -18.54 10.53
C ASN A 108 21.61 -18.23 10.50
N ALA A 109 22.06 -17.39 9.57
CA ALA A 109 23.44 -16.97 9.49
C ALA A 109 23.86 -16.09 10.68
N ALA A 110 22.97 -15.19 11.14
CA ALA A 110 23.20 -14.38 12.33
C ALA A 110 23.30 -15.25 13.59
N ASP A 111 22.39 -16.21 13.78
CA ASP A 111 22.47 -17.16 14.90
C ASP A 111 23.75 -17.99 14.86
N ALA A 112 24.13 -18.49 13.68
CA ALA A 112 25.38 -19.24 13.51
C ALA A 112 26.62 -18.39 13.83
N LEU A 113 26.62 -17.11 13.44
CA LEU A 113 27.72 -16.17 13.71
C LEU A 113 27.81 -15.81 15.21
N ILE A 114 26.67 -15.63 15.88
CA ILE A 114 26.62 -15.39 17.33
C ILE A 114 27.12 -16.62 18.09
N GLY A 115 26.69 -17.81 17.69
CA GLY A 115 27.13 -19.07 18.29
C GLY A 115 26.93 -19.12 19.80
N GLY A 116 28.03 -19.21 20.56
CA GLY A 116 28.04 -19.26 22.02
C GLY A 116 28.21 -17.92 22.73
N LEU A 117 28.29 -16.80 21.99
CA LEU A 117 28.50 -15.48 22.58
C LEU A 117 27.25 -15.01 23.32
N ILE A 118 27.44 -14.35 24.47
CA ILE A 118 26.36 -13.73 25.24
C ILE A 118 26.37 -12.23 24.99
N VAL A 119 25.24 -11.70 24.51
CA VAL A 119 25.13 -10.32 24.07
C VAL A 119 25.14 -9.36 25.27
N PRO A 120 25.90 -8.25 25.23
CA PRO A 120 25.80 -7.20 26.25
C PRO A 120 24.39 -6.57 26.32
N PRO A 121 23.88 -6.27 27.53
CA PRO A 121 24.59 -6.20 28.80
C PRO A 121 24.51 -7.49 29.63
N VAL A 122 23.81 -8.53 29.13
CA VAL A 122 23.66 -9.82 29.82
C VAL A 122 25.00 -10.54 29.94
N GLY A 123 25.85 -10.38 28.92
CA GLY A 123 27.23 -10.85 28.92
C GLY A 123 28.19 -9.80 28.35
N ASP A 124 29.35 -10.27 27.91
CA ASP A 124 30.48 -9.45 27.44
C ASP A 124 30.92 -9.81 26.01
N GLY A 125 30.08 -10.55 25.28
CA GLY A 125 30.37 -10.97 23.91
C GLY A 125 30.58 -9.80 22.96
N ALA A 126 31.44 -10.02 21.97
CA ALA A 126 31.71 -9.03 20.94
C ALA A 126 31.99 -9.68 19.58
N LEU A 127 31.58 -8.99 18.52
CA LEU A 127 31.93 -9.30 17.15
C LEU A 127 32.44 -8.03 16.47
N ALA A 128 33.33 -8.22 15.50
CA ALA A 128 33.82 -7.13 14.67
C ALA A 128 32.68 -6.60 13.77
N THR A 129 32.60 -5.29 13.61
CA THR A 129 31.49 -4.64 12.86
C THR A 129 31.41 -5.12 11.41
N GLU A 130 32.55 -5.34 10.78
CA GLU A 130 32.69 -5.84 9.41
C GLU A 130 32.25 -7.29 9.25
N ALA A 131 32.32 -8.10 10.32
CA ALA A 131 31.81 -9.47 10.26
C ALA A 131 30.27 -9.51 10.31
N THR A 132 29.65 -8.43 10.77
CA THR A 132 28.20 -8.35 10.99
C THR A 132 27.47 -7.45 10.00
N SER A 133 28.16 -6.60 9.24
CA SER A 133 27.56 -5.51 8.46
C SER A 133 26.52 -5.98 7.46
N ASP A 134 26.81 -7.05 6.73
CA ASP A 134 25.94 -7.55 5.67
C ASP A 134 24.65 -8.11 6.26
N LEU A 135 24.77 -8.92 7.32
CA LEU A 135 23.62 -9.47 8.04
C LEU A 135 22.79 -8.38 8.72
N VAL A 136 23.43 -7.36 9.28
CA VAL A 136 22.74 -6.20 9.85
C VAL A 136 21.92 -5.50 8.77
N GLY A 137 22.46 -5.30 7.57
CA GLY A 137 21.76 -4.69 6.45
C GLY A 137 20.57 -5.52 5.95
N ASP A 138 20.76 -6.84 5.79
CA ASP A 138 19.69 -7.75 5.34
C ASP A 138 18.52 -7.78 6.35
N LEU A 139 18.84 -7.89 7.64
CA LEU A 139 17.83 -7.90 8.71
C LEU A 139 17.14 -6.54 8.85
N ASP A 140 17.88 -5.44 8.75
CA ASP A 140 17.31 -4.09 8.74
C ASP A 140 16.34 -3.91 7.57
N GLY A 141 16.74 -4.29 6.35
CA GLY A 141 15.87 -4.21 5.17
C GLY A 141 14.56 -4.99 5.32
N PHE A 142 14.57 -6.15 5.97
CA PHE A 142 13.35 -6.87 6.32
C PHE A 142 12.51 -6.15 7.38
N ASN A 143 13.15 -5.70 8.47
CA ASN A 143 12.49 -4.99 9.57
C ASN A 143 11.86 -3.68 9.11
N GLN A 144 12.43 -3.04 8.11
CA GLN A 144 11.95 -1.80 7.48
C GLN A 144 10.97 -2.06 6.32
N GLY A 145 10.50 -3.30 6.13
CA GLY A 145 9.53 -3.66 5.09
C GLY A 145 10.04 -3.55 3.65
N ILE A 146 11.32 -3.23 3.44
CA ILE A 146 11.96 -3.10 2.11
C ILE A 146 12.04 -4.46 1.43
N THR A 147 12.32 -5.51 2.20
CA THR A 147 12.26 -6.90 1.72
C THR A 147 11.16 -7.66 2.44
N GLY A 148 10.54 -8.63 1.75
CA GLY A 148 9.51 -9.48 2.33
C GLY A 148 8.13 -8.81 2.35
N PRO A 149 7.38 -8.87 3.46
CA PRO A 149 5.95 -8.58 3.45
C PRO A 149 5.55 -7.11 3.64
N GLY A 150 6.46 -6.14 3.59
CA GLY A 150 6.12 -4.72 3.75
C GLY A 150 5.69 -4.34 5.17
N HIS A 151 5.50 -3.05 5.45
CA HIS A 151 5.17 -2.56 6.78
C HIS A 151 3.68 -2.66 7.13
N CYS A 152 3.38 -2.92 8.41
CA CYS A 152 2.00 -3.03 8.90
C CYS A 152 1.21 -1.71 8.85
N ASP A 153 1.89 -0.58 8.72
CA ASP A 153 1.29 0.75 8.57
C ASP A 153 1.28 1.25 7.11
N ASP A 154 1.91 0.52 6.18
CA ASP A 154 1.84 0.76 4.72
C ASP A 154 0.63 0.05 4.09
N HIS A 155 -0.18 -0.61 4.89
CA HIS A 155 -1.49 -1.09 4.47
C HIS A 155 -2.52 0.02 4.62
N LEU A 156 -2.38 1.09 3.82
CA LEU A 156 -3.62 1.59 3.24
C LEU A 156 -4.22 0.39 2.49
N PRO A 157 -5.50 0.04 2.70
CA PRO A 157 -6.15 -0.89 1.80
C PRO A 157 -5.86 -0.46 0.35
N PRO A 158 -5.70 -1.40 -0.59
CA PRO A 158 -5.52 -1.00 -1.98
C PRO A 158 -6.65 -0.02 -2.32
N PRO A 159 -6.33 1.15 -2.91
CA PRO A 159 -7.30 2.19 -3.20
C PRO A 159 -8.54 1.60 -3.85
N VAL A 160 -9.71 1.92 -3.28
CA VAL A 160 -10.98 1.31 -3.64
C VAL A 160 -11.86 2.38 -4.26
N CYS A 161 -12.00 2.28 -5.58
CA CYS A 161 -12.89 3.17 -6.28
C CYS A 161 -14.34 3.09 -5.77
N GLY A 162 -14.87 4.24 -5.37
CA GLY A 162 -16.22 4.39 -4.88
C GLY A 162 -16.37 4.21 -3.38
N ASP A 163 -15.30 4.43 -2.60
CA ASP A 163 -15.35 4.38 -1.15
C ASP A 163 -15.50 5.76 -0.49
N GLY A 164 -15.50 6.82 -1.30
CA GLY A 164 -15.67 8.21 -0.88
C GLY A 164 -14.38 8.88 -0.46
N LEU A 165 -13.22 8.23 -0.65
CA LEU A 165 -11.90 8.77 -0.33
C LEU A 165 -11.05 8.86 -1.59
N LEU A 166 -10.70 10.09 -2.00
CA LEU A 166 -9.81 10.27 -3.14
C LEU A 166 -8.38 9.83 -2.81
N ASP A 167 -7.97 8.69 -3.36
CA ASP A 167 -6.61 8.16 -3.20
C ASP A 167 -5.62 8.67 -4.27
N VAL A 168 -4.32 8.48 -4.03
CA VAL A 168 -3.24 9.01 -4.89
C VAL A 168 -3.23 8.48 -6.32
N ILE A 169 -3.89 7.36 -6.59
CA ILE A 169 -3.97 6.74 -7.93
C ILE A 169 -5.32 6.95 -8.63
N GLU A 170 -6.28 7.55 -7.94
CA GLU A 170 -7.63 7.77 -8.45
C GLU A 170 -7.72 9.18 -9.06
N ASP A 171 -8.33 9.30 -10.24
CA ASP A 171 -8.58 10.61 -10.83
C ASP A 171 -9.83 11.27 -10.21
N CYS A 172 -10.78 10.46 -9.74
CA CYS A 172 -12.00 10.87 -9.01
C CYS A 172 -12.46 9.76 -8.04
N ASP A 173 -13.38 10.09 -7.12
CA ASP A 173 -14.19 9.14 -6.36
C ASP A 173 -15.51 9.86 -5.98
N ASP A 174 -16.66 9.30 -6.37
CA ASP A 174 -18.00 9.83 -6.08
C ASP A 174 -18.77 9.01 -5.02
N GLY A 175 -18.07 8.13 -4.32
CA GLY A 175 -18.57 7.35 -3.19
C GLY A 175 -19.37 6.11 -3.57
N ASN A 176 -19.33 5.69 -4.84
CA ASN A 176 -19.86 4.39 -5.25
C ASN A 176 -19.20 3.87 -6.56
N SER A 177 -19.60 2.69 -7.05
CA SER A 177 -19.04 2.07 -8.27
C SER A 177 -20.08 1.95 -9.39
N VAL A 178 -21.04 2.88 -9.43
CA VAL A 178 -22.00 3.00 -10.53
C VAL A 178 -21.33 3.83 -11.62
N ASP A 179 -21.51 3.44 -12.88
CA ASP A 179 -21.10 4.29 -14.00
C ASP A 179 -22.25 5.27 -14.32
N GLY A 180 -21.91 6.50 -14.64
CA GLY A 180 -22.79 7.57 -15.10
C GLY A 180 -23.28 8.54 -14.02
N ASP A 181 -22.62 8.62 -12.87
CA ASP A 181 -22.93 9.55 -11.78
C ASP A 181 -21.75 10.42 -11.29
N GLY A 182 -20.63 10.41 -12.02
CA GLY A 182 -19.53 11.36 -11.85
C GLY A 182 -18.15 10.71 -11.95
N CYS A 183 -18.05 9.43 -11.61
CA CYS A 183 -16.82 8.66 -11.63
C CYS A 183 -17.08 7.24 -12.12
N THR A 184 -16.27 6.76 -13.08
CA THR A 184 -16.41 5.38 -13.56
C THR A 184 -16.06 4.40 -12.44
N MET A 185 -16.48 3.14 -12.57
CA MET A 185 -16.05 2.04 -11.69
C MET A 185 -14.53 1.78 -11.66
N THR A 186 -13.75 2.50 -12.48
CA THR A 186 -12.28 2.47 -12.53
C THR A 186 -11.61 3.78 -12.08
N CYS A 187 -12.38 4.67 -11.47
CA CYS A 187 -11.92 5.95 -10.92
C CYS A 187 -11.30 6.90 -11.93
N GLN A 188 -11.88 6.89 -13.12
CA GLN A 188 -11.69 7.91 -14.13
C GLN A 188 -12.90 8.82 -14.17
N HIS A 189 -12.67 10.12 -14.32
CA HIS A 189 -13.73 11.11 -14.44
C HIS A 189 -14.69 10.75 -15.56
N GLU A 190 -15.97 10.69 -15.20
CA GLU A 190 -17.01 10.57 -16.21
C GLU A 190 -17.23 11.91 -16.83
N CYS A 191 -16.93 11.95 -18.10
CA CYS A 191 -17.25 13.07 -18.95
C CYS A 191 -18.75 13.01 -19.26
N GLU A 192 -19.58 13.41 -18.31
CA GLU A 192 -21.02 13.59 -18.54
C GLU A 192 -21.24 14.89 -19.31
N TYR A 193 -20.92 14.89 -20.61
CA TYR A 193 -21.18 16.05 -21.46
C TYR A 193 -22.66 16.20 -21.68
N THR A 194 -23.26 17.16 -20.95
CA THR A 194 -24.66 17.49 -21.10
C THR A 194 -24.78 18.76 -21.92
N CYS A 195 -25.01 18.55 -23.21
CA CYS A 195 -25.18 19.65 -24.12
C CYS A 195 -26.32 20.59 -23.70
N GLY A 196 -25.99 21.88 -23.57
CA GLY A 196 -26.91 22.92 -23.17
C GLY A 196 -26.96 23.18 -21.66
N ASN A 197 -25.91 22.82 -20.93
CA ASN A 197 -25.79 23.09 -19.49
C ASN A 197 -25.17 24.47 -19.19
N GLY A 198 -24.71 25.18 -20.21
CA GLY A 198 -24.13 26.52 -20.14
C GLY A 198 -22.60 26.53 -19.97
N THR A 199 -21.96 25.37 -20.02
CA THR A 199 -20.51 25.20 -19.88
C THR A 199 -20.01 24.32 -21.01
N GLN A 200 -19.11 24.83 -21.85
CA GLN A 200 -18.49 24.01 -22.88
C GLN A 200 -17.48 23.02 -22.26
N GLU A 201 -17.80 21.74 -22.30
CA GLU A 201 -17.01 20.67 -21.68
C GLU A 201 -16.07 19.97 -22.70
N PRO A 202 -15.00 19.25 -22.27
CA PRO A 202 -13.98 18.67 -23.17
C PRO A 202 -14.44 17.56 -24.14
N GLY A 203 -15.19 17.90 -25.17
CA GLY A 203 -15.79 16.95 -26.10
C GLY A 203 -16.92 17.57 -26.92
N GLU A 204 -17.40 18.72 -26.46
CA GLU A 204 -18.40 19.55 -27.13
C GLU A 204 -17.73 20.53 -28.09
N GLU A 205 -18.29 20.68 -29.30
CA GLU A 205 -17.87 21.74 -30.22
C GLU A 205 -18.44 23.11 -29.83
N CYS A 206 -19.55 23.12 -29.08
CA CYS A 206 -20.25 24.29 -28.55
C CYS A 206 -21.12 23.91 -27.33
N ASP A 207 -21.53 24.91 -26.54
CA ASP A 207 -22.67 24.84 -25.60
C ASP A 207 -23.30 26.25 -25.54
N ASP A 208 -24.60 26.37 -25.81
CA ASP A 208 -25.33 27.65 -25.79
C ASP A 208 -26.34 27.77 -24.63
N GLY A 209 -26.17 26.93 -23.61
CA GLY A 209 -26.97 26.95 -22.39
C GLY A 209 -28.38 26.41 -22.53
N ASN A 210 -28.71 25.73 -23.64
CA ASN A 210 -29.94 24.96 -23.76
C ASN A 210 -29.85 23.82 -24.80
N ALA A 211 -30.87 22.96 -24.85
CA ALA A 211 -30.94 21.81 -25.78
C ALA A 211 -31.95 22.05 -26.92
N ALA A 212 -32.04 23.27 -27.43
CA ALA A 212 -32.75 23.54 -28.68
C ALA A 212 -31.84 23.24 -29.87
N ASN A 213 -32.44 23.16 -31.05
CA ASN A 213 -31.69 23.16 -32.29
C ASN A 213 -32.07 24.44 -33.04
N GLY A 214 -31.17 24.93 -33.88
CA GLY A 214 -31.33 26.13 -34.70
C GLY A 214 -30.96 27.45 -33.99
N ASP A 215 -30.31 27.40 -32.83
CA ASP A 215 -29.89 28.55 -32.04
C ASP A 215 -28.36 28.71 -31.89
N GLY A 216 -27.59 27.83 -32.52
CA GLY A 216 -26.14 27.96 -32.65
C GLY A 216 -25.38 26.75 -32.16
N CYS A 217 -25.97 25.98 -31.26
CA CYS A 217 -25.47 24.68 -30.84
C CYS A 217 -26.55 23.61 -30.94
N SER A 218 -26.24 22.47 -31.56
CA SER A 218 -27.21 21.37 -31.66
C SER A 218 -27.35 20.64 -30.33
N VAL A 219 -28.41 19.85 -30.17
CA VAL A 219 -28.57 18.93 -29.02
C VAL A 219 -27.47 17.86 -28.91
N ALA A 220 -26.64 17.72 -29.93
CA ALA A 220 -25.50 16.81 -29.98
C ALA A 220 -24.16 17.57 -29.82
N CYS A 221 -24.20 18.85 -29.41
CA CYS A 221 -23.04 19.68 -29.16
C CYS A 221 -22.11 19.87 -30.36
N THR A 222 -22.74 20.02 -31.52
CA THR A 222 -22.08 20.38 -32.79
C THR A 222 -22.47 21.79 -33.19
N VAL A 223 -21.52 22.58 -33.70
CA VAL A 223 -21.81 23.94 -34.15
C VAL A 223 -22.81 23.90 -35.31
N GLU A 224 -23.94 24.59 -35.15
CA GLU A 224 -24.91 24.72 -36.22
C GLU A 224 -24.54 25.91 -37.09
N GLY A 225 -24.30 25.65 -38.39
CA GLY A 225 -24.07 26.71 -39.35
C GLY A 225 -25.33 27.55 -39.56
N ILE A 226 -25.28 28.84 -39.22
CA ILE A 226 -26.30 29.82 -39.62
C ILE A 226 -26.28 29.91 -41.16
N LEU A 227 -27.29 29.36 -41.83
CA LEU A 227 -27.55 29.59 -43.26
C LEU A 227 -28.34 30.88 -43.47
#